data_AF-A0A0L0FQT1-F1
#
_entry.id   AF-A0A0L0FQT1-F1
#
_cell.length_a   1.000
_cell.length_b   1.000
_cell.length_c   1.000
_cell.angle_alpha   90.00
_cell.angle_beta   90.00
_cell.angle_gamma   90.00
#
_symmetry.space_group_name_H-M   'P 1'
#
loop_
_entity.id
_entity.type
_entity.pdbx_description
1 polymer ?
#
loop_
_entity_poly.entity_id
_entity_poly.type
_entity_poly.pdbx_seq_one_letter_code
_entity_poly.pdbx_strand_id
1 'polypeptide(L)'
;MRRIFHSHPIQSPMAPMLLPLAMPHGFLFVLNYPEPVGKLHVPLKQLKEYDNKIIECTWDPLIGPDGAQWTKERILATQKRDPKFKCGNWKFMRIRTDKSLPNGFKTLQGCLRSISHGLTEKELLEFVSTKAKPYHETADNRLPEIKHPGGNHHDNSQLTTGSEHPDAGERPIAL
;
A
#
# COMPACT_ATOMS: atom_id res chain seq x y z
N MET A 1 -1.11 4.97 7.26
CA MET A 1 -1.11 3.99 8.38
C MET A 1 -1.52 4.70 9.65
N ARG A 2 -2.63 4.30 10.28
CA ARG A 2 -3.35 5.11 11.28
C ARG A 2 -4.13 4.23 12.26
N ARG A 3 -4.44 4.72 13.46
CA ARG A 3 -5.32 4.06 14.44
C ARG A 3 -6.73 4.62 14.32
N ILE A 4 -7.77 3.77 14.43
CA ILE A 4 -9.16 4.23 14.50
C ILE A 4 -9.56 4.44 15.97
N PHE A 5 -10.17 5.59 16.28
CA PHE A 5 -11.02 5.73 17.46
C PHE A 5 -12.46 6.03 17.01
N HIS A 6 -13.41 5.21 17.49
CA HIS A 6 -14.83 5.54 17.41
C HIS A 6 -15.18 6.57 18.50
N SER A 7 -15.56 7.79 18.12
CA SER A 7 -16.20 8.69 19.08
C SER A 7 -17.63 8.19 19.33
N HIS A 8 -17.91 7.70 20.54
CA HIS A 8 -19.30 7.61 20.98
C HIS A 8 -19.83 9.05 21.15
N PRO A 9 -21.03 9.37 20.64
CA PRO A 9 -21.63 10.66 20.94
C PRO A 9 -21.80 10.77 22.46
N ILE A 10 -21.25 11.85 23.03
CA ILE A 10 -21.54 12.25 24.41
C ILE A 10 -23.06 12.40 24.50
N GLN A 11 -23.71 11.51 25.24
CA GLN A 11 -25.15 11.60 25.48
C GLN A 11 -25.40 12.81 26.38
N SER A 12 -25.70 13.95 25.75
CA SER A 12 -26.36 15.06 26.43
C SER A 12 -27.83 14.67 26.65
N PRO A 13 -28.37 14.77 27.89
CA PRO A 13 -29.69 14.25 28.21
C PRO A 13 -30.86 15.10 27.69
N MET A 14 -30.61 16.14 26.90
CA MET A 14 -31.62 17.16 26.56
C MET A 14 -31.59 17.53 25.06
N ALA A 15 -32.01 16.62 24.18
CA ALA A 15 -32.39 16.99 22.80
C ALA A 15 -33.35 15.94 22.20
N PRO A 16 -34.67 16.22 22.16
CA PRO A 16 -35.61 15.33 21.48
C PRO A 16 -35.58 15.54 19.96
N MET A 17 -35.47 14.43 19.24
CA MET A 17 -35.93 14.16 17.86
C MET A 17 -35.61 15.18 16.75
N LEU A 18 -34.48 14.93 16.06
CA LEU A 18 -34.22 15.05 14.60
C LEU A 18 -32.73 15.36 14.37
N LEU A 19 -31.85 14.51 14.90
CA LEU A 19 -30.50 14.41 14.37
C LEU A 19 -30.54 13.30 13.32
N PRO A 20 -30.18 13.56 12.04
CA PRO A 20 -29.92 12.46 11.13
C PRO A 20 -28.87 11.61 11.83
N LEU A 21 -29.16 10.31 12.00
CA LEU A 21 -28.23 9.31 12.55
C LEU A 21 -26.87 9.57 11.92
N ALA A 22 -26.02 10.32 12.63
CA ALA A 22 -24.75 10.74 12.10
C ALA A 22 -23.98 9.44 11.93
N MET A 23 -23.85 9.00 10.68
CA MET A 23 -23.22 7.73 10.38
C MET A 23 -21.87 7.74 11.11
N PRO A 24 -21.63 6.80 12.02
CA PRO A 24 -20.39 6.79 12.76
C PRO A 24 -19.21 6.79 11.79
N HIS A 25 -18.34 7.79 11.90
CA HIS A 25 -17.14 7.90 11.09
C HIS A 25 -15.97 7.27 11.84
N GLY A 26 -15.11 6.52 11.15
CA GLY A 26 -13.84 6.08 11.71
C GLY A 26 -12.83 7.23 11.64
N PHE A 27 -12.48 7.83 12.77
CA PHE A 27 -11.43 8.86 12.80
C PHE A 27 -10.06 8.23 12.85
N LEU A 28 -9.14 8.73 12.02
CA LEU A 28 -7.80 8.18 11.87
C LEU A 28 -6.79 9.03 12.64
N PHE A 29 -5.96 8.39 13.45
CA PHE A 29 -4.97 9.03 14.32
C PHE A 29 -3.55 8.55 14.04
N VAL A 30 -2.57 9.39 14.41
CA VAL A 30 -1.13 9.13 14.28
C VAL A 30 -0.43 9.49 15.60
N LEU A 31 0.80 9.02 15.80
CA LEU A 31 1.56 9.39 16.99
C LEU A 31 1.99 10.87 16.94
N ASN A 32 2.11 11.47 18.13
CA ASN A 32 2.60 12.83 18.35
C ASN A 32 1.75 13.92 17.68
N TYR A 33 0.47 13.65 17.50
CA TYR A 33 -0.52 14.63 17.05
C TYR A 33 -1.89 14.28 17.68
N PRO A 34 -2.47 15.15 18.52
CA PRO A 34 -3.63 14.80 19.33
C PRO A 34 -4.94 14.73 18.51
N GLU A 35 -5.00 15.44 17.39
CA GLU A 35 -6.19 15.57 16.57
C GLU A 35 -6.31 14.48 15.49
N PRO A 36 -7.53 14.15 15.04
CA PRO A 36 -7.72 13.22 13.94
C PRO A 36 -7.15 13.80 12.64
N VAL A 37 -6.42 12.97 11.89
CA VAL A 37 -5.76 13.35 10.63
C VAL A 37 -6.55 12.94 9.38
N GLY A 38 -7.72 12.35 9.57
CA GLY A 38 -8.59 11.94 8.48
C GLY A 38 -9.77 11.12 8.98
N LYS A 39 -10.68 10.82 8.05
CA LYS A 39 -11.86 9.99 8.28
C LYS A 39 -11.84 8.81 7.33
N LEU A 40 -12.38 7.69 7.77
CA LEU A 40 -12.61 6.50 6.96
C LEU A 40 -14.10 6.37 6.69
N HIS A 41 -14.47 6.29 5.41
CA HIS A 41 -15.84 6.09 4.95
C HIS A 41 -16.05 4.60 4.66
N VAL A 42 -16.42 3.85 5.69
CA VAL A 42 -16.75 2.41 5.58
C VAL A 42 -17.99 2.10 6.42
N PRO A 43 -18.75 1.04 6.08
CA PRO A 43 -19.89 0.61 6.87
C PRO A 43 -19.55 0.37 8.35
N LEU A 44 -20.49 0.70 9.24
CA LEU A 44 -20.31 0.58 10.70
C LEU A 44 -19.88 -0.83 11.15
N LYS A 45 -20.41 -1.89 10.52
CA LYS A 45 -20.01 -3.27 10.84
C LYS A 45 -18.50 -3.47 10.67
N GLN A 46 -17.93 -2.96 9.58
CA GLN A 46 -16.49 -3.02 9.32
C GLN A 46 -15.70 -2.11 10.26
N LEU A 47 -16.21 -0.93 10.62
CA LEU A 47 -15.53 -0.05 11.58
C LEU A 47 -15.30 -0.72 12.93
N LYS A 48 -16.31 -1.46 13.44
CA LYS A 48 -16.20 -2.16 14.72
C LYS A 48 -15.06 -3.18 14.74
N GLU A 49 -14.79 -3.83 13.61
CA GLU A 49 -13.69 -4.78 13.49
C GLU A 49 -12.30 -4.11 13.55
N TYR A 50 -12.23 -2.82 13.24
CA TYR A 50 -10.98 -2.05 13.15
C TYR A 50 -10.74 -1.15 14.37
N ASP A 51 -11.73 -1.01 15.25
CA ASP A 51 -11.65 -0.11 16.40
C ASP A 51 -10.45 -0.45 17.28
N ASN A 52 -9.69 0.57 17.67
CA ASN A 52 -8.44 0.48 18.42
C ASN A 52 -7.29 -0.30 17.74
N LYS A 53 -7.48 -0.84 16.53
CA LYS A 53 -6.42 -1.52 15.77
C LYS A 53 -5.57 -0.53 14.99
N ILE A 54 -4.32 -0.92 14.71
CA ILE A 54 -3.48 -0.22 13.74
C ILE A 54 -3.85 -0.72 12.36
N ILE A 55 -4.23 0.20 11.46
CA ILE A 55 -4.60 -0.13 10.09
C ILE A 55 -3.70 0.58 9.09
N GLU A 56 -3.57 -0.04 7.93
CA GLU A 56 -3.00 0.56 6.74
C GLU A 56 -4.12 1.04 5.83
N CYS A 57 -3.95 2.25 5.30
CA CYS A 57 -4.87 2.88 4.38
C CYS A 57 -4.08 3.45 3.21
N THR A 58 -4.72 3.50 2.06
CA THR A 58 -4.24 4.22 0.87
C THR A 58 -5.14 5.42 0.60
N TRP A 59 -4.62 6.44 -0.09
CA TRP A 59 -5.45 7.52 -0.61
C TRP A 59 -5.97 7.14 -1.97
N ASP A 60 -7.29 7.06 -2.13
CA ASP A 60 -7.94 6.76 -3.39
C ASP A 60 -8.52 8.06 -3.96
N PRO A 61 -7.97 8.61 -5.06
CA PRO A 61 -8.44 9.86 -5.65
C PRO A 61 -9.84 9.75 -6.27
N LEU A 62 -10.36 8.53 -6.45
CA LEU A 62 -11.66 8.28 -7.03
C LEU A 62 -12.77 8.19 -5.98
N ILE A 63 -12.46 8.21 -4.68
CA ILE A 63 -13.48 8.28 -3.64
C ILE A 63 -13.80 9.75 -3.38
N GLY A 64 -15.06 10.12 -3.64
CA GLY A 64 -15.58 11.47 -3.46
C GLY A 64 -15.59 11.92 -2.00
N PRO A 65 -15.85 13.22 -1.73
CA PRO A 65 -15.93 13.77 -0.38
C PRO A 65 -17.01 13.12 0.49
N ASP A 66 -18.05 12.57 -0.15
CA ASP A 66 -19.17 11.83 0.43
C ASP A 66 -18.83 10.36 0.75
N GLY A 67 -17.62 9.90 0.40
CA GLY A 67 -17.22 8.50 0.53
C GLY A 67 -17.70 7.61 -0.61
N ALA A 68 -18.42 8.15 -1.60
CA ALA A 68 -18.89 7.37 -2.74
C ALA A 68 -17.79 7.20 -3.79
N GLN A 69 -17.82 6.09 -4.53
CA GLN A 69 -16.96 5.90 -5.69
C GLN A 69 -17.40 6.84 -6.82
N TRP A 70 -16.50 7.67 -7.32
CA TRP A 70 -16.72 8.57 -8.43
C TRP A 70 -15.97 8.09 -9.67
N THR A 71 -16.45 8.47 -10.85
CA THR A 71 -15.75 8.24 -12.12
C THR A 71 -14.75 9.37 -12.41
N LYS A 72 -13.78 9.11 -13.29
CA LYS A 72 -12.81 10.13 -13.71
C LYS A 72 -13.51 11.31 -14.38
N GLU A 73 -14.57 11.06 -15.15
CA GLU A 73 -15.35 12.08 -15.86
C GLU A 73 -16.04 13.02 -14.87
N ARG A 74 -16.62 12.48 -13.79
CA ARG A 74 -17.25 13.29 -12.74
C ARG A 74 -16.22 14.18 -12.02
N ILE A 75 -15.03 13.64 -11.73
CA ILE A 75 -13.93 14.39 -11.11
C ILE A 75 -13.48 15.52 -12.03
N LEU A 76 -13.21 15.22 -13.31
CA LEU A 76 -12.82 16.21 -14.31
C LEU A 76 -13.89 17.30 -14.49
N ALA A 77 -15.17 16.92 -14.55
CA ALA A 77 -16.27 17.89 -14.65
C ALA A 77 -16.38 18.80 -13.42
N THR A 78 -16.01 18.30 -12.24
CA THR A 78 -15.95 19.10 -11.01
C THR A 78 -14.76 20.04 -11.04
N GLN A 79 -13.57 19.54 -11.43
CA GLN A 79 -12.36 20.35 -11.56
C GLN A 79 -12.46 21.45 -12.62
N LYS A 80 -13.23 21.22 -13.70
CA LYS A 80 -13.52 22.27 -14.69
C LYS A 80 -14.29 23.45 -14.08
N ARG A 81 -15.15 23.19 -13.09
CA ARG A 81 -15.91 24.22 -12.37
C ARG A 81 -15.13 24.84 -11.21
N ASP A 82 -14.32 24.03 -10.53
CA ASP A 82 -13.41 24.45 -9.46
C ASP A 82 -12.02 23.81 -9.66
N PRO A 83 -11.08 24.54 -10.30
CA PRO A 83 -9.72 24.01 -10.55
C PRO A 83 -8.94 23.67 -9.29
N LYS A 84 -9.32 24.21 -8.12
CA LYS A 84 -8.70 23.91 -6.84
C LYS A 84 -9.25 22.62 -6.22
N PHE A 85 -10.37 22.11 -6.71
CA PHE A 85 -10.97 20.87 -6.21
C PHE A 85 -10.01 19.69 -6.37
N LYS A 86 -9.73 19.03 -5.24
CA LYS A 86 -9.00 17.76 -5.19
C LYS A 86 -9.92 16.70 -4.64
N CYS A 87 -10.16 15.67 -5.46
CA CYS A 87 -10.92 14.50 -5.04
C CYS A 87 -10.02 13.51 -4.31
N GLY A 88 -10.61 12.76 -3.40
CA GLY A 88 -10.00 11.58 -2.82
C GLY A 88 -10.40 11.38 -1.37
N ASN A 89 -10.22 10.15 -0.92
CA ASN A 89 -10.49 9.77 0.46
C ASN A 89 -9.63 8.57 0.86
N TRP A 90 -9.55 8.31 2.18
CA TRP A 90 -8.83 7.17 2.70
C TRP A 90 -9.61 5.88 2.45
N LYS A 91 -8.94 4.90 1.86
CA LYS A 91 -9.42 3.55 1.65
C LYS A 91 -8.65 2.59 2.55
N PHE A 92 -9.38 1.76 3.28
CA PHE A 92 -8.79 0.70 4.09
C PHE A 92 -8.05 -0.30 3.20
N MET A 93 -6.86 -0.74 3.64
CA MET A 93 -6.08 -1.78 2.97
C MET A 93 -6.05 -3.06 3.81
N ARG A 94 -5.54 -2.96 5.04
CA ARG A 94 -5.36 -4.12 5.93
C ARG A 94 -5.16 -3.70 7.39
N ILE A 95 -5.26 -4.67 8.29
CA ILE A 95 -4.83 -4.53 9.69
C ILE A 95 -3.32 -4.80 9.78
N ARG A 96 -2.61 -4.02 10.59
CA ARG A 96 -1.17 -4.15 10.88
C ARG A 96 -0.97 -4.83 12.23
N THR A 97 -0.97 -6.15 12.24
CA THR A 97 -0.70 -6.95 13.45
C THR A 97 0.78 -6.92 13.85
N ASP A 98 1.67 -6.56 12.93
CA ASP A 98 3.11 -6.39 13.14
C ASP A 98 3.46 -5.08 13.86
N LYS A 99 2.49 -4.17 14.06
CA LYS A 99 2.73 -2.84 14.65
C LYS A 99 1.96 -2.67 15.95
N SER A 100 2.68 -2.31 17.01
CA SER A 100 2.09 -1.90 18.28
C SER A 100 1.60 -0.45 18.29
N LEU A 101 2.20 0.42 17.46
CA LEU A 101 1.91 1.84 17.41
C LEU A 101 1.71 2.37 15.98
N PRO A 102 0.89 3.43 15.78
CA PRO A 102 0.74 4.07 14.47
C PRO A 102 2.01 4.83 14.08
N ASN A 103 2.09 5.27 12.82
CA ASN A 103 3.21 6.11 12.37
C ASN A 103 3.16 7.48 13.07
N GLY A 104 4.31 8.14 13.17
CA GLY A 104 4.39 9.52 13.64
C GLY A 104 3.83 10.53 12.65
N PHE A 105 3.40 11.69 13.16
CA PHE A 105 2.88 12.80 12.35
C PHE A 105 3.83 13.25 11.24
N LYS A 106 5.15 13.30 11.49
CA LYS A 106 6.15 13.65 10.48
C LYS A 106 6.14 12.69 9.28
N THR A 107 5.95 11.39 9.53
CA THR A 107 5.81 10.38 8.46
C THR A 107 4.54 10.61 7.65
N LEU A 108 3.43 10.95 8.32
CA LEU A 108 2.20 11.32 7.63
C LEU A 108 2.41 12.55 6.75
N GLN A 109 3.06 13.60 7.23
CA GLN A 109 3.33 14.79 6.42
C GLN A 109 4.13 14.47 5.16
N GLY A 110 5.16 13.62 5.26
CA GLY A 110 5.91 13.13 4.09
C GLY A 110 5.04 12.37 3.10
N CYS A 111 4.16 11.51 3.61
CA CYS A 111 3.19 10.77 2.79
C CYS A 111 2.20 11.71 2.09
N LEU A 112 1.62 12.68 2.80
CA LEU A 112 0.71 13.66 2.23
C LEU A 112 1.37 14.50 1.14
N ARG A 113 2.61 14.95 1.35
CA ARG A 113 3.38 15.66 0.31
C ARG A 113 3.54 14.83 -0.95
N SER A 114 3.85 13.54 -0.80
CA SER A 114 4.03 12.60 -1.93
C SER A 114 2.71 12.33 -2.66
N ILE A 115 1.58 12.30 -1.95
CA ILE A 115 0.26 12.17 -2.56
C ILE A 115 -0.10 13.45 -3.33
N SER A 116 0.16 14.63 -2.76
CA SER A 116 -0.18 15.92 -3.37
C SER A 116 0.72 16.29 -4.55
N HIS A 117 1.99 15.86 -4.53
CA HIS A 117 3.00 16.15 -5.54
C HIS A 117 3.63 14.85 -6.05
N GLY A 118 2.78 13.89 -6.39
CA GLY A 118 3.24 12.58 -6.86
C GLY A 118 3.97 12.70 -8.18
N LEU A 119 5.16 12.11 -8.26
CA LEU A 119 5.86 11.93 -9.52
C LEU A 119 5.17 10.82 -10.32
N THR A 120 4.84 11.12 -11.56
CA THR A 120 4.32 10.14 -12.51
C THR A 120 5.46 9.36 -13.14
N GLU A 121 5.15 8.14 -13.61
CA GLU A 121 6.09 7.35 -14.40
C GLU A 121 6.59 8.13 -15.63
N LYS A 122 5.70 8.85 -16.31
CA LYS A 122 6.06 9.68 -17.47
C LYS A 122 7.09 10.75 -17.10
N GLU A 123 6.85 11.52 -16.04
CA GLU A 123 7.80 12.57 -15.58
C GLU A 123 9.15 11.96 -15.20
N LEU A 124 9.14 10.78 -14.58
CA LEU A 124 10.37 10.07 -14.24
C LEU A 124 11.12 9.60 -15.48
N LEU A 125 10.43 8.99 -16.45
CA LEU A 125 11.02 8.54 -17.71
C LEU A 125 11.55 9.71 -18.55
N GLU A 126 10.84 10.83 -18.56
CA GLU A 126 11.29 12.06 -19.22
C GLU A 126 12.55 12.62 -18.53
N PHE A 127 12.58 12.65 -17.19
CA PHE A 127 13.76 13.05 -16.45
C PHE A 127 14.98 12.17 -16.75
N VAL A 128 14.80 10.84 -16.73
CA VAL A 128 15.89 9.89 -16.99
C VAL A 128 16.41 10.04 -18.43
N SER A 129 15.52 10.15 -19.40
CA SER A 129 15.92 10.26 -20.82
C SER A 129 16.57 11.60 -21.18
N THR A 130 16.25 12.70 -20.47
CA THR A 130 16.70 14.05 -20.88
C THR A 130 17.68 14.72 -19.91
N LYS A 131 17.69 14.36 -18.63
CA LYS A 131 18.44 15.06 -17.57
C LYS A 131 19.37 14.15 -16.78
N ALA A 132 19.09 12.85 -16.69
CA ALA A 132 19.99 11.95 -15.99
C ALA A 132 21.30 11.85 -16.78
N LYS A 133 22.43 12.02 -16.07
CA LYS A 133 23.74 11.71 -16.65
C LYS A 133 23.73 10.22 -17.02
N PRO A 134 24.19 9.85 -18.23
CA PRO A 134 24.41 8.45 -18.55
C PRO A 134 25.26 7.85 -17.43
N TYR A 135 24.83 6.70 -16.92
CA TYR A 135 25.70 5.93 -16.05
C TYR A 135 26.91 5.50 -16.89
N HIS A 136 28.04 6.15 -16.68
CA HIS A 136 29.30 5.68 -17.22
C HIS A 136 29.82 4.64 -16.23
N GLU A 137 29.94 3.39 -16.68
CA GLU A 137 30.72 2.38 -15.96
C GLU A 137 32.18 2.85 -15.91
N THR A 138 32.53 3.54 -14.82
CA THR A 138 33.93 3.75 -14.45
C THR A 138 34.41 2.51 -13.71
N ALA A 139 35.72 2.23 -13.77
CA ALA A 139 36.32 1.09 -13.09
C ALA A 139 36.01 1.06 -11.59
N ASP A 140 35.79 2.23 -10.96
CA ASP A 140 35.45 2.40 -9.54
C ASP A 140 33.98 2.09 -9.19
N ASN A 141 33.08 2.06 -10.18
CA ASN A 141 31.65 1.80 -9.96
C ASN A 141 31.25 0.35 -10.26
N ARG A 142 32.21 -0.54 -10.55
CA ARG A 142 31.93 -1.97 -10.67
C ARG A 142 31.56 -2.51 -9.29
N LEU A 143 30.36 -3.09 -9.18
CA LEU A 143 29.96 -3.87 -8.01
C LEU A 143 31.07 -4.89 -7.72
N PRO A 144 31.53 -5.03 -6.47
CA PRO A 144 32.54 -6.01 -6.14
C PRO A 144 32.02 -7.38 -6.58
N GLU A 145 32.87 -8.10 -7.32
CA GLU A 145 32.59 -9.46 -7.76
C GLU A 145 32.27 -10.28 -6.51
N ILE A 146 31.01 -10.69 -6.38
CA ILE A 146 30.57 -11.55 -5.28
C ILE A 146 31.27 -12.88 -5.49
N LYS A 147 32.42 -13.07 -4.85
CA LYS A 147 33.10 -14.37 -4.80
C LYS A 147 32.18 -15.33 -4.05
N HIS A 148 31.37 -16.07 -4.79
CA HIS A 148 30.69 -17.24 -4.25
C HIS A 148 31.75 -18.22 -3.75
N PRO A 149 31.75 -18.60 -2.46
CA PRO A 149 32.69 -19.58 -1.97
C PRO A 149 32.25 -20.97 -2.43
N GLY A 150 33.05 -21.59 -3.29
CA GLY A 150 33.23 -23.03 -3.33
C GLY A 150 32.54 -23.79 -4.46
N GLY A 151 33.36 -24.43 -5.28
CA GLY A 151 32.94 -25.49 -6.18
C GLY A 151 34.15 -26.12 -6.86
N ASN A 152 34.79 -27.08 -6.19
CA ASN A 152 35.79 -27.97 -6.79
C ASN A 152 35.19 -28.61 -8.05
N HIS A 153 35.70 -28.23 -9.22
CA HIS A 153 35.46 -28.99 -10.44
C HIS A 153 36.29 -30.28 -10.37
N HIS A 154 35.64 -31.37 -9.98
CA HIS A 154 36.09 -32.69 -10.42
C HIS A 154 35.72 -32.84 -11.89
N ASP A 155 36.77 -32.92 -12.69
CA ASP A 155 36.78 -33.35 -14.08
C ASP A 155 36.22 -34.79 -14.16
N ASN A 156 35.24 -35.03 -15.02
CA ASN A 156 35.00 -36.38 -15.52
C ASN A 156 34.50 -36.32 -16.97
N SER A 157 35.42 -36.67 -17.85
CA SER A 157 35.27 -36.83 -19.29
C SER A 157 34.19 -37.84 -19.66
N GLN A 158 33.62 -37.59 -20.82
CA GLN A 158 32.54 -38.33 -21.47
C GLN A 158 32.82 -39.82 -21.78
N LEU A 159 31.71 -40.57 -21.71
CA LEU A 159 31.25 -41.63 -22.59
C LEU A 159 32.23 -42.73 -23.02
N THR A 160 31.99 -43.94 -22.52
CA THR A 160 32.12 -45.17 -23.30
C THR A 160 30.83 -45.98 -23.24
N THR A 161 30.40 -46.38 -24.43
CA THR A 161 29.26 -47.21 -24.81
C THR A 161 29.35 -48.65 -24.26
N GLY A 162 28.21 -49.26 -23.95
CA GLY A 162 28.04 -50.71 -24.13
C GLY A 162 27.26 -51.48 -23.07
N SER A 163 26.19 -52.14 -23.55
CA SER A 163 25.68 -53.46 -23.12
C SER A 163 24.64 -53.59 -22.00
N GLU A 164 23.52 -54.20 -22.42
CA GLU A 164 22.68 -55.20 -21.72
C GLU A 164 21.60 -54.76 -20.70
N HIS A 165 20.34 -54.82 -21.18
CA HIS A 165 19.17 -55.34 -20.45
C HIS A 165 19.42 -56.81 -20.02
N PRO A 166 18.81 -57.35 -18.94
CA PRO A 166 17.34 -57.45 -18.76
C PRO A 166 16.86 -57.30 -17.28
N ASP A 167 15.67 -56.74 -17.02
CA ASP A 167 14.41 -57.45 -16.67
C ASP A 167 14.02 -57.31 -15.17
N ALA A 168 12.71 -57.40 -14.96
CA ALA A 168 11.94 -57.63 -13.74
C ALA A 168 11.60 -56.43 -12.84
N GLY A 169 10.29 -56.12 -12.77
CA GLY A 169 9.72 -55.52 -11.56
C GLY A 169 8.50 -54.62 -11.74
N GLU A 170 7.39 -55.18 -12.21
CA GLU A 170 6.01 -54.69 -12.02
C GLU A 170 5.75 -54.13 -10.59
N ARG A 171 5.15 -52.93 -10.44
CA ARG A 171 3.72 -52.65 -10.07
C ARG A 171 3.61 -51.81 -8.75
N PRO A 172 2.43 -51.26 -8.36
CA PRO A 172 2.01 -49.88 -8.64
C PRO A 172 1.80 -49.05 -7.35
N ILE A 173 1.66 -47.72 -7.47
CA ILE A 173 1.09 -46.93 -6.37
C ILE A 173 -0.40 -46.76 -6.63
N ALA A 174 -1.18 -47.29 -5.69
CA ALA A 174 -2.61 -47.18 -5.57
C ALA A 174 -3.03 -45.77 -5.10
N LEU A 175 -4.17 -45.35 -5.65
CA LEU A 175 -5.21 -44.42 -5.15
C LEU A 175 -4.78 -43.14 -4.41
#